data_AF-A0A1H8DW67-F1
#
_entry.id   AF-A0A1H8DW67-F1
#
_cell.length_a   1.000
_cell.length_b   1.000
_cell.length_c   1.000
_cell.angle_alpha   90.00
_cell.angle_beta   90.00
_cell.angle_gamma   90.00
#
_symmetry.space_group_name_H-M   'P 1'
#
loop_
_entity.id
_entity.type
_entity.pdbx_description
1 polymer ?
#
loop_
_entity_poly.entity_id
_entity_poly.type
_entity_poly.pdbx_seq_one_letter_code
_entity_poly.pdbx_strand_id
1 'polypeptide(L)'
;MLYVHKPKTATAAKPVPNIYAEVDAKALQAPDSAATTTAGIAAYINSQFSRNSDKVRAAFIWVASNIQYDLNNMFALNFYEKKEEKIEKALKTRKGICENYAVLFQDICSKAGIKSYVIEGYTRQNGFVDYIPHAWCAALTDTGWALFDPTWGSGYIQNKQFVKKISNRYFAASGTELIKSHMPFDYLWQLLPYPVSSQEFYDGKTKPDPAKPFFNYADSIAAFEKQDRISYYTEAARRLETAGVKNSMSFDRLQYLRREIEIDAQNNIVYHYNGALARYNNAVNAFNDYINFYNKQFKPERSDTEIQAMLTECSTELKQATERLDKIKKPDANTTTLITGMRKQIGDLSTRVNEQQEWLTKYFTKGRSGRRSMFVKYTWFGVPLN
;
A
#
# COMPACT_ATOMS: atom_id res chain seq x y z
N MET A 1 3.75 -12.39 20.12
CA MET A 1 4.57 -12.93 21.24
C MET A 1 4.51 -14.45 21.25
N LEU A 2 5.56 -15.19 21.62
CA LEU A 2 5.50 -16.66 21.76
C LEU A 2 4.54 -17.12 22.86
N TYR A 3 3.99 -18.33 22.68
CA TYR A 3 3.14 -18.97 23.69
C TYR A 3 3.92 -19.34 24.96
N VAL A 4 3.39 -18.98 26.13
CA VAL A 4 3.96 -19.40 27.43
C VAL A 4 3.35 -20.74 27.83
N HIS A 5 4.16 -21.79 27.80
CA HIS A 5 3.73 -23.13 28.16
C HIS A 5 3.60 -23.27 29.68
N LYS A 6 2.36 -23.43 30.17
CA LYS A 6 2.12 -23.93 31.53
C LYS A 6 2.09 -25.46 31.48
N PRO A 7 2.87 -26.16 32.33
CA PRO A 7 2.84 -27.61 32.35
C PRO A 7 1.43 -28.07 32.73
N LYS A 8 0.78 -28.80 31.82
CA LYS A 8 -0.32 -29.72 32.16
C LYS A 8 0.24 -31.12 32.13
N THR A 9 -0.13 -31.94 33.11
CA THR A 9 0.08 -33.40 33.07
C THR A 9 -0.59 -33.96 31.82
N ALA A 10 0.19 -34.20 30.78
CA ALA A 10 -0.27 -34.79 29.53
C ALA A 10 0.13 -36.26 29.50
N THR A 11 -0.86 -37.14 29.37
CA THR A 11 -0.66 -38.52 28.97
C THR A 11 0.00 -38.55 27.59
N ALA A 12 1.00 -39.43 27.41
CA ALA A 12 1.78 -39.52 26.18
C ALA A 12 0.88 -39.95 25.00
N ALA A 13 0.50 -38.99 24.15
CA ALA A 13 -0.15 -39.28 22.88
C ALA A 13 0.87 -39.94 21.92
N LYS A 14 0.44 -40.94 21.16
CA LYS A 14 1.27 -41.60 20.13
C LYS A 14 1.80 -40.56 19.13
N PRO A 15 3.07 -40.65 18.68
CA PRO A 15 3.62 -39.73 17.71
C PRO A 15 2.87 -39.86 16.37
N VAL A 16 2.28 -38.76 15.91
CA VAL A 16 1.70 -38.66 14.57
C VAL A 16 2.85 -38.56 13.56
N PRO A 17 2.86 -39.35 12.46
CA PRO A 17 3.91 -39.27 11.44
C PRO A 17 4.08 -37.85 10.88
N ASN A 18 5.33 -37.34 10.82
CA ASN A 18 5.63 -36.07 10.16
C ASN A 18 5.63 -36.27 8.64
N ILE A 19 4.49 -36.01 8.00
CA ILE A 19 4.33 -36.12 6.54
C ILE A 19 5.23 -35.18 5.74
N TYR A 20 5.89 -34.21 6.39
CA TYR A 20 6.80 -33.26 5.76
C TYR A 20 8.29 -33.62 5.91
N ALA A 21 8.62 -34.77 6.52
CA ALA A 21 9.98 -35.12 6.89
C ALA A 21 10.99 -35.03 5.73
N GLU A 22 10.60 -35.43 4.52
CA GLU A 22 11.47 -35.34 3.35
C GLU A 22 11.76 -33.89 2.94
N VAL A 23 10.72 -33.06 2.87
CA VAL A 23 10.86 -31.63 2.56
C VAL A 23 11.69 -30.93 3.62
N ASP A 24 11.44 -31.24 4.90
CA ASP A 24 12.18 -30.69 6.04
C ASP A 24 13.68 -31.02 5.94
N ALA A 25 14.01 -32.29 5.67
CA ALA A 25 15.40 -32.73 5.56
C ALA A 25 16.14 -31.99 4.44
N LYS A 26 15.55 -31.88 3.25
CA LYS A 26 16.14 -31.16 2.11
C LYS A 26 16.24 -29.66 2.36
N ALA A 27 15.22 -29.04 2.95
CA ALA A 27 15.21 -27.61 3.24
C ALA A 27 16.30 -27.22 4.25
N LEU A 28 16.55 -28.07 5.25
CA LEU A 28 17.57 -27.85 6.29
C LEU A 28 19.00 -28.16 5.84
N GLN A 29 19.19 -28.70 4.63
CA GLN A 29 20.50 -28.89 4.00
C GLN A 29 20.96 -27.68 3.18
N ALA A 30 20.21 -26.56 3.19
CA ALA A 30 20.62 -25.34 2.52
C ALA A 30 22.03 -24.90 2.97
N PRO A 31 22.99 -24.68 2.06
CA PRO A 31 24.35 -24.33 2.44
C PRO A 31 24.40 -22.95 3.09
N ASP A 32 25.33 -22.76 4.03
CA ASP A 32 25.49 -21.50 4.78
C ASP A 32 25.63 -20.29 3.85
N SER A 33 26.31 -20.45 2.71
CA SER A 33 26.47 -19.41 1.69
C SER A 33 25.12 -18.94 1.10
N ALA A 34 24.19 -19.86 0.84
CA ALA A 34 22.84 -19.53 0.39
C ALA A 34 21.97 -18.97 1.53
N ALA A 35 22.24 -19.37 2.77
CA ALA A 35 21.50 -18.99 3.98
C ALA A 35 21.84 -17.60 4.55
N THR A 36 22.62 -16.79 3.83
CA THR A 36 23.00 -15.41 4.19
C THR A 36 21.97 -14.37 3.75
N THR A 37 21.16 -14.66 2.74
CA THR A 37 20.13 -13.77 2.21
C THR A 37 18.84 -14.54 1.93
N THR A 38 17.69 -13.86 1.99
CA THR A 38 16.41 -14.48 1.61
C THR A 38 16.36 -14.88 0.13
N ALA A 39 17.09 -14.16 -0.73
CA ALA A 39 17.24 -14.51 -2.14
C ALA A 39 18.00 -15.84 -2.34
N GLY A 40 19.10 -16.04 -1.62
CA GLY A 40 19.85 -17.30 -1.65
C GLY A 40 19.02 -18.48 -1.16
N ILE A 41 18.28 -18.29 -0.05
CA ILE A 41 17.38 -19.32 0.49
C ILE A 41 16.28 -19.65 -0.51
N ALA A 42 15.64 -18.64 -1.10
CA ALA A 42 14.58 -18.84 -2.09
C ALA A 42 15.10 -19.53 -3.37
N ALA A 43 16.30 -19.18 -3.84
CA ALA A 43 16.95 -19.84 -4.97
C ALA A 43 17.23 -21.32 -4.69
N TYR A 44 17.75 -21.63 -3.50
CA TYR A 44 17.93 -23.01 -3.06
C TYR A 44 16.58 -23.76 -3.03
N ILE A 45 15.55 -23.20 -2.40
CA ILE A 45 14.21 -23.79 -2.34
C ILE A 45 13.67 -24.08 -3.76
N ASN A 46 13.79 -23.14 -4.69
CA ASN A 46 13.35 -23.31 -6.08
C ASN A 46 14.13 -24.40 -6.82
N SER A 47 15.40 -24.64 -6.48
CA SER A 47 16.18 -25.72 -7.07
C SER A 47 15.77 -27.11 -6.56
N GLN A 48 15.21 -27.18 -5.35
CA GLN A 48 14.87 -28.45 -4.69
C GLN A 48 13.41 -28.86 -4.88
N PHE A 49 12.50 -27.90 -5.08
CA PHE A 49 11.06 -28.14 -5.07
C PHE A 49 10.34 -27.42 -6.21
N SER A 50 9.41 -28.11 -6.85
CA SER A 50 8.57 -27.53 -7.90
C SER A 50 7.19 -27.10 -7.40
N ARG A 51 6.59 -27.83 -6.45
CA ARG A 51 5.25 -27.55 -5.92
C ARG A 51 5.27 -26.38 -4.94
N ASN A 52 4.25 -25.52 -4.97
CA ASN A 52 4.20 -24.38 -4.05
C ASN A 52 4.06 -24.83 -2.61
N SER A 53 3.32 -25.93 -2.33
CA SER A 53 3.17 -26.44 -0.97
C SER A 53 4.51 -26.85 -0.34
N ASP A 54 5.38 -27.50 -1.12
CA ASP A 54 6.71 -27.94 -0.66
C ASP A 54 7.66 -26.76 -0.47
N LYS A 55 7.61 -25.77 -1.38
CA LYS A 55 8.39 -24.54 -1.25
C LYS A 55 8.00 -23.73 0.00
N VAL A 56 6.69 -23.59 0.24
CA VAL A 56 6.18 -22.92 1.46
C VAL A 56 6.59 -23.71 2.70
N ARG A 57 6.54 -25.05 2.67
CA ARG A 57 7.04 -25.88 3.76
C ARG A 57 8.52 -25.67 4.01
N ALA A 58 9.34 -25.67 2.97
CA ALA A 58 10.77 -25.44 3.05
C ALA A 58 11.10 -24.06 3.65
N ALA A 59 10.38 -23.01 3.24
CA ALA A 59 10.53 -21.68 3.83
C ALA A 59 10.14 -21.66 5.32
N PHE A 60 8.99 -22.26 5.67
CA PHE A 60 8.50 -22.32 7.05
C PHE A 60 9.49 -23.04 7.97
N ILE A 61 9.91 -24.25 7.60
CA ILE A 61 10.79 -25.07 8.44
C ILE A 61 12.19 -24.46 8.54
N TRP A 62 12.69 -23.84 7.47
CA TRP A 62 13.97 -23.15 7.50
C TRP A 62 13.92 -22.00 8.51
N VAL A 63 12.91 -21.13 8.45
CA VAL A 63 12.77 -20.01 9.40
C VAL A 63 12.58 -20.52 10.83
N ALA A 64 11.64 -21.44 11.05
CA ALA A 64 11.34 -21.99 12.36
C ALA A 64 12.53 -22.75 12.99
N SER A 65 13.46 -23.24 12.17
CA SER A 65 14.64 -23.98 12.64
C SER A 65 15.87 -23.09 12.84
N ASN A 66 16.03 -22.04 12.05
CA ASN A 66 17.26 -21.25 12.03
C ASN A 66 17.17 -19.95 12.82
N ILE A 67 15.97 -19.53 13.23
CA ILE A 67 15.78 -18.32 14.04
C ILE A 67 15.36 -18.73 15.46
N GLN A 68 16.00 -18.13 16.45
CA GLN A 68 15.65 -18.26 17.87
C GLN A 68 14.87 -17.05 18.36
N TYR A 69 13.92 -17.27 19.27
CA TYR A 69 13.10 -16.16 19.76
C TYR A 69 13.91 -15.25 20.69
N ASP A 70 13.93 -13.96 20.38
CA ASP A 70 14.66 -12.95 21.14
C ASP A 70 13.85 -12.47 22.34
N LEU A 71 13.97 -13.18 23.46
CA LEU A 71 13.30 -12.86 24.72
C LEU A 71 13.69 -11.50 25.28
N ASN A 72 14.95 -11.07 25.10
CA ASN A 72 15.45 -9.82 25.66
C ASN A 72 14.79 -8.62 24.96
N ASN A 73 14.45 -8.77 23.68
CA ASN A 73 13.84 -7.73 22.86
C ASN A 73 12.36 -8.00 22.57
N MET A 74 11.70 -8.91 23.30
CA MET A 74 10.31 -9.32 22.97
C MET A 74 9.26 -8.21 23.06
N PHE A 75 9.58 -7.13 23.78
CA PHE A 75 8.75 -5.92 23.89
C PHE A 75 9.25 -4.75 23.02
N ALA A 76 10.43 -4.88 22.42
CA ALA A 76 11.06 -3.82 21.64
C ALA A 76 10.57 -3.85 20.18
N LEU A 77 9.26 -3.69 20.00
CA LEU A 77 8.66 -3.55 18.67
C LEU A 77 9.04 -2.19 18.07
N ASN A 78 9.84 -2.20 17.01
CA ASN A 78 10.20 -1.00 16.26
C ASN A 78 9.41 -0.94 14.94
N PHE A 79 8.30 -0.21 14.96
CA PHE A 79 7.46 -0.01 13.79
C PHE A 79 8.09 0.90 12.71
N TYR A 80 9.18 1.61 13.04
CA TYR A 80 9.90 2.48 12.09
C TYR A 80 11.08 1.79 11.40
N GLU A 81 11.51 0.63 11.89
CA GLU A 81 12.55 -0.17 11.26
C GLU A 81 12.06 -0.70 9.91
N LYS A 82 12.89 -0.55 8.87
CA LYS A 82 12.51 -1.00 7.52
C LYS A 82 12.45 -2.52 7.45
N LYS A 83 11.64 -3.05 6.52
CA LYS A 83 11.52 -4.50 6.32
C LYS A 83 12.88 -5.15 6.06
N GLU A 84 13.73 -4.51 5.28
CA GLU A 84 15.06 -5.02 4.90
C GLU A 84 15.98 -5.12 6.12
N GLU A 85 15.92 -4.14 7.03
CA GLU A 85 16.71 -4.11 8.28
C GLU A 85 16.26 -5.24 9.22
N LYS A 86 14.94 -5.47 9.35
CA LYS A 86 14.36 -6.58 10.13
C LYS A 86 14.85 -7.94 9.65
N ILE A 87 14.95 -8.11 8.34
CA ILE A 87 15.42 -9.34 7.68
C ILE A 87 16.91 -9.52 7.91
N GLU A 88 17.72 -8.51 7.61
CA GLU A 88 19.18 -8.57 7.73
C GLU A 88 19.60 -8.90 9.16
N LYS A 89 19.04 -8.19 10.13
CA LYS A 89 19.32 -8.41 11.56
C LYS A 89 19.01 -9.84 11.99
N ALA A 90 17.86 -10.38 11.57
CA ALA A 90 17.46 -11.74 11.94
C ALA A 90 18.32 -12.82 11.26
N LEU A 91 18.72 -12.63 9.99
CA LEU A 91 19.65 -13.53 9.32
C LEU A 91 21.04 -13.51 9.96
N LYS A 92 21.55 -12.32 10.30
CA LYS A 92 22.88 -12.13 10.89
C LYS A 92 22.97 -12.66 12.32
N THR A 93 21.98 -12.36 13.15
CA THR A 93 21.99 -12.73 14.59
C THR A 93 21.37 -14.09 14.87
N ARG A 94 20.65 -14.66 13.90
CA ARG A 94 19.81 -15.86 14.06
C ARG A 94 18.79 -15.71 15.20
N LYS A 95 18.40 -14.47 15.51
CA LYS A 95 17.46 -14.12 16.58
C LYS A 95 16.43 -13.12 16.08
N GLY A 96 15.21 -13.19 16.62
CA GLY A 96 14.16 -12.23 16.30
C GLY A 96 12.90 -12.42 17.11
N ILE A 97 11.96 -11.49 16.94
CA ILE A 97 10.61 -11.57 17.49
C ILE A 97 9.61 -11.89 16.37
N CYS A 98 8.31 -12.01 16.70
CA CYS A 98 7.30 -12.50 15.75
C CYS A 98 7.32 -11.78 14.40
N GLU A 99 7.56 -10.47 14.39
CA GLU A 99 7.66 -9.71 13.15
C GLU A 99 8.84 -10.18 12.27
N ASN A 100 10.03 -10.40 12.85
CA ASN A 100 11.18 -10.89 12.11
C ASN A 100 10.91 -12.27 11.47
N TYR A 101 10.27 -13.18 12.21
CA TYR A 101 9.88 -14.49 11.70
C TYR A 101 8.90 -14.37 10.53
N ALA A 102 7.87 -13.52 10.68
CA ALA A 102 6.86 -13.29 9.65
C ALA A 102 7.45 -12.66 8.38
N VAL A 103 8.22 -11.57 8.51
CA VAL A 103 8.83 -10.90 7.34
C VAL A 103 9.86 -11.78 6.65
N LEU A 104 10.65 -12.58 7.38
CA LEU A 104 11.57 -13.54 6.77
C LEU A 104 10.84 -14.59 5.95
N PHE A 105 9.81 -15.22 6.53
CA PHE A 105 9.03 -16.23 5.84
C PHE A 105 8.33 -15.66 4.60
N GLN A 106 7.69 -14.49 4.72
CA GLN A 106 7.02 -13.83 3.61
C GLN A 106 8.01 -13.46 2.50
N ASP A 107 9.18 -12.94 2.86
CA ASP A 107 10.17 -12.48 1.88
C ASP A 107 10.84 -13.65 1.13
N ILE A 108 11.10 -14.77 1.82
CA ILE A 108 11.55 -16.02 1.17
C ILE A 108 10.47 -16.56 0.24
N CYS A 109 9.20 -16.65 0.69
CA CYS A 109 8.09 -17.10 -0.14
C CYS A 109 7.92 -16.23 -1.39
N SER A 110 7.93 -14.91 -1.23
CA SER A 110 7.81 -13.95 -2.34
C SER A 110 8.92 -14.13 -3.36
N LYS A 111 10.18 -14.25 -2.93
CA LYS A 111 11.33 -14.51 -3.81
C LYS A 111 11.32 -15.91 -4.43
N ALA A 112 10.62 -16.87 -3.82
CA ALA A 112 10.37 -18.19 -4.39
C ALA A 112 9.18 -18.22 -5.38
N GLY A 113 8.58 -17.06 -5.69
CA GLY A 113 7.46 -16.93 -6.62
C GLY A 113 6.09 -17.20 -5.99
N ILE A 114 5.99 -17.20 -4.65
CA ILE A 114 4.77 -17.50 -3.92
C ILE A 114 4.17 -16.22 -3.36
N LYS A 115 2.92 -15.94 -3.73
CA LYS A 115 2.15 -14.85 -3.15
C LYS A 115 1.99 -15.07 -1.65
N SER A 116 2.40 -14.09 -0.86
CA SER A 116 2.40 -14.16 0.59
C SER A 116 2.31 -12.78 1.23
N TYR A 117 1.65 -12.72 2.38
CA TYR A 117 1.36 -11.50 3.12
C TYR A 117 1.70 -11.67 4.59
N VAL A 118 2.32 -10.65 5.17
CA VAL A 118 2.41 -10.51 6.64
C VAL A 118 1.05 -10.06 7.14
N ILE A 119 0.56 -10.72 8.19
CA ILE A 119 -0.68 -10.41 8.86
C ILE A 119 -0.33 -9.91 10.26
N GLU A 120 -0.85 -8.75 10.60
CA GLU A 120 -0.73 -8.15 11.92
C GLU A 120 -2.04 -8.29 12.69
N GLY A 121 -1.92 -8.54 13.98
CA GLY A 121 -3.08 -8.68 14.86
C GLY A 121 -2.65 -8.89 16.30
N TYR A 122 -3.44 -9.68 17.02
CA TYR A 122 -3.19 -10.01 18.41
C TYR A 122 -3.60 -11.45 18.71
N THR A 123 -3.08 -11.99 19.80
CA THR A 123 -3.28 -13.38 20.18
C THR A 123 -4.09 -13.52 21.46
N ARG A 124 -4.71 -14.69 21.65
CA ARG A 124 -5.39 -15.08 22.88
C ARG A 124 -4.78 -16.35 23.42
N GLN A 125 -4.37 -16.31 24.68
CA GLN A 125 -3.73 -17.42 25.37
C GLN A 125 -4.28 -17.55 26.79
N ASN A 126 -4.42 -18.79 27.26
CA ASN A 126 -4.83 -19.07 28.64
C ASN A 126 -6.13 -18.35 29.07
N GLY A 127 -7.03 -18.10 28.13
CA GLY A 127 -8.31 -17.42 28.35
C GLY A 127 -8.31 -15.91 28.10
N PHE A 128 -7.15 -15.28 27.96
CA PHE A 128 -7.00 -13.81 27.89
C PHE A 128 -6.35 -13.36 26.59
N VAL A 129 -6.74 -12.18 26.11
CA VAL A 129 -6.09 -11.53 24.97
C VAL A 129 -4.75 -10.95 25.44
N ASP A 130 -3.69 -11.22 24.68
CA ASP A 130 -2.36 -10.68 24.95
C ASP A 130 -2.35 -9.17 24.72
N TYR A 131 -1.51 -8.45 25.48
CA TYR A 131 -1.40 -6.98 25.41
C TYR A 131 -0.34 -6.50 24.41
N ILE A 132 0.34 -7.43 23.73
CA ILE A 132 1.37 -7.16 22.73
C ILE A 132 0.85 -7.67 21.38
N PRO A 133 1.03 -6.92 20.29
CA PRO A 133 0.62 -7.41 18.98
C PRO A 133 1.45 -8.63 18.56
N HIS A 134 0.92 -9.34 17.58
CA HIS A 134 1.56 -10.51 17.00
C HIS A 134 1.50 -10.44 15.47
N ALA A 135 2.48 -11.04 14.83
CA ALA A 135 2.60 -11.09 13.38
C ALA A 135 2.80 -12.53 12.91
N TRP A 136 2.07 -12.89 11.86
CA TRP A 136 2.15 -14.18 11.17
C TRP A 136 1.96 -13.95 9.67
N CYS A 137 1.70 -15.00 8.88
CA CYS A 137 1.57 -14.86 7.43
C CYS A 137 0.40 -15.64 6.84
N ALA A 138 -0.06 -15.19 5.68
CA ALA A 138 -0.80 -15.99 4.71
C ALA A 138 0.09 -16.25 3.49
N ALA A 139 -0.04 -17.43 2.88
CA ALA A 139 0.59 -17.73 1.60
C ALA A 139 -0.34 -18.56 0.71
N LEU A 140 -0.24 -18.35 -0.60
CA LEU A 140 -1.00 -19.08 -1.60
C LEU A 140 -0.30 -20.42 -1.88
N THR A 141 -0.93 -21.52 -1.45
CA THR A 141 -0.46 -22.89 -1.69
C THR A 141 -1.13 -23.47 -2.94
N ASP A 142 -0.78 -24.71 -3.30
CA ASP A 142 -1.44 -25.42 -4.40
C ASP A 142 -2.94 -25.65 -4.14
N THR A 143 -3.38 -25.63 -2.87
CA THR A 143 -4.77 -25.83 -2.46
C THR A 143 -5.49 -24.53 -2.10
N GLY A 144 -4.87 -23.36 -2.32
CA GLY A 144 -5.41 -22.05 -1.98
C GLY A 144 -4.70 -21.36 -0.81
N TRP A 145 -5.31 -20.30 -0.30
CA TRP A 145 -4.77 -19.51 0.81
C TRP A 145 -4.75 -20.31 2.12
N ALA A 146 -3.61 -20.30 2.81
CA ALA A 146 -3.47 -20.89 4.13
C ALA A 146 -2.67 -19.97 5.07
N LEU A 147 -2.76 -20.21 6.38
CA LEU A 147 -2.12 -19.38 7.40
C LEU A 147 -0.90 -20.08 7.99
N PHE A 148 0.12 -19.28 8.32
CA PHE A 148 1.43 -19.75 8.77
C PHE A 148 1.92 -18.86 9.90
N ASP A 149 2.19 -19.43 11.08
CA ASP A 149 2.92 -18.74 12.14
C ASP A 149 4.28 -19.43 12.36
N PRO A 150 5.36 -18.96 11.70
CA PRO A 150 6.70 -19.50 11.89
C PRO A 150 7.24 -19.26 13.31
N THR A 151 6.70 -18.28 14.04
CA THR A 151 7.10 -18.00 15.43
C THR A 151 6.62 -19.10 16.34
N TRP A 152 5.29 -19.33 16.44
CA TRP A 152 4.73 -20.40 17.28
C TRP A 152 5.02 -21.80 16.70
N GLY A 153 5.33 -21.87 15.40
CA GLY A 153 5.87 -23.05 14.74
C GLY A 153 7.27 -23.46 15.20
N SER A 154 8.07 -22.51 15.72
CA SER A 154 9.47 -22.76 16.12
C SER A 154 9.63 -23.33 17.53
N GLY A 155 8.67 -23.08 18.42
CA GLY A 155 8.78 -23.46 19.82
C GLY A 155 7.86 -22.66 20.74
N TYR A 156 8.24 -22.59 22.02
CA TYR A 156 7.48 -21.91 23.06
C TYR A 156 8.39 -21.37 24.16
N ILE A 157 7.82 -20.56 25.06
CA ILE A 157 8.53 -20.08 26.25
C ILE A 157 8.19 -20.97 27.43
N GLN A 158 9.20 -21.48 28.12
CA GLN A 158 9.07 -22.21 29.37
C GLN A 158 10.18 -21.76 30.32
N ASN A 159 9.85 -21.49 31.58
CA ASN A 159 10.81 -21.04 32.59
C ASN A 159 11.65 -19.83 32.14
N LYS A 160 11.01 -18.86 31.45
CA LYS A 160 11.66 -17.67 30.87
C LYS A 160 12.78 -17.98 29.85
N GLN A 161 12.74 -19.16 29.25
CA GLN A 161 13.67 -19.57 28.19
C GLN A 161 12.90 -20.01 26.96
N PHE A 162 13.49 -19.77 25.79
CA PHE A 162 12.97 -20.27 24.53
C PHE A 162 13.31 -21.75 24.41
N VAL A 163 12.28 -22.59 24.27
CA VAL A 163 12.41 -24.01 24.01
C VAL A 163 12.02 -24.27 22.56
N LYS A 164 13.01 -24.59 21.74
CA LYS A 164 12.79 -24.97 20.35
C LYS A 164 12.03 -26.30 20.29
N LYS A 165 10.87 -26.30 19.64
CA LYS A 165 10.06 -27.48 19.38
C LYS A 165 9.17 -27.22 18.17
N ILE A 166 9.52 -27.83 17.05
CA ILE A 166 8.78 -27.63 15.81
C ILE A 166 7.34 -28.11 15.98
N SER A 167 6.40 -27.24 15.59
CA SER A 167 4.96 -27.50 15.67
C SER A 167 4.30 -27.31 14.30
N ASN A 168 3.84 -28.43 13.72
CA ASN A 168 3.09 -28.41 12.47
C ASN A 168 1.68 -27.80 12.60
N ARG A 169 1.20 -27.53 13.83
CA ARG A 169 -0.10 -26.88 14.07
C ARG A 169 -0.18 -25.48 13.44
N TYR A 170 0.96 -24.82 13.28
CA TYR A 170 1.08 -23.46 12.75
C TYR A 170 1.57 -23.43 11.30
N PHE A 171 1.63 -24.60 10.65
CA PHE A 171 1.93 -24.73 9.22
C PHE A 171 0.64 -25.04 8.46
N ALA A 172 0.32 -24.24 7.44
CA ALA A 172 -0.88 -24.38 6.62
C ALA A 172 -2.17 -24.51 7.47
N ALA A 173 -2.25 -23.74 8.55
CA ALA A 173 -3.39 -23.73 9.44
C ALA A 173 -4.62 -23.18 8.70
N SER A 174 -5.78 -23.83 8.88
CA SER A 174 -7.04 -23.30 8.39
C SER A 174 -7.47 -22.07 9.20
N GLY A 175 -8.28 -21.21 8.60
CA GLY A 175 -8.88 -20.06 9.28
C GLY A 175 -9.57 -20.46 10.59
N THR A 176 -10.38 -21.54 10.55
CA THR A 176 -11.11 -22.07 11.71
C THR A 176 -10.21 -22.53 12.85
N GLU A 177 -9.04 -23.07 12.55
CA GLU A 177 -8.09 -23.50 13.59
C GLU A 177 -7.28 -22.32 14.14
N LEU A 178 -6.80 -21.42 13.29
CA LEU A 178 -5.94 -20.33 13.74
C LEU A 178 -6.71 -19.26 14.50
N ILE A 179 -7.95 -18.93 14.09
CA ILE A 179 -8.81 -17.92 14.73
C ILE A 179 -9.13 -18.22 16.20
N LYS A 180 -8.93 -19.46 16.66
CA LYS A 180 -9.04 -19.83 18.09
C LYS A 180 -8.02 -19.09 18.96
N SER A 181 -6.95 -18.59 18.36
CA SER A 181 -5.81 -17.99 19.06
C SER A 181 -5.25 -16.74 18.40
N HIS A 182 -5.48 -16.50 17.11
CA HIS A 182 -4.95 -15.36 16.36
C HIS A 182 -6.09 -14.55 15.74
N MET A 183 -6.21 -13.28 16.13
CA MET A 183 -7.18 -12.35 15.56
C MET A 183 -6.44 -11.30 14.72
N PRO A 184 -6.60 -11.28 13.39
CA PRO A 184 -6.02 -10.23 12.56
C PRO A 184 -6.73 -8.90 12.80
N PHE A 185 -6.03 -7.78 12.61
CA PHE A 185 -6.68 -6.46 12.60
C PHE A 185 -7.64 -6.30 11.42
N ASP A 186 -7.30 -6.91 10.28
CA ASP A 186 -8.16 -6.95 9.11
C ASP A 186 -8.76 -8.35 8.96
N TYR A 187 -10.09 -8.44 9.13
CA TYR A 187 -10.78 -9.72 9.07
C TYR A 187 -10.70 -10.44 7.72
N LEU A 188 -10.25 -9.74 6.65
CA LEU A 188 -9.88 -10.35 5.36
C LEU A 188 -8.97 -11.56 5.56
N TRP A 189 -8.03 -11.46 6.50
CA TRP A 189 -6.99 -12.45 6.75
C TRP A 189 -7.38 -13.53 7.75
N GLN A 190 -8.65 -13.59 8.18
CA GLN A 190 -9.15 -14.74 8.92
C GLN A 190 -9.30 -15.97 8.02
N LEU A 191 -9.44 -15.77 6.70
CA LEU A 191 -9.78 -16.82 5.72
C LEU A 191 -11.06 -17.58 6.10
N LEU A 192 -12.05 -16.85 6.63
CA LEU A 192 -13.33 -17.38 7.06
C LEU A 192 -14.47 -16.81 6.21
N PRO A 193 -15.45 -17.65 5.80
CA PRO A 193 -16.65 -17.19 5.13
C PRO A 193 -17.60 -16.43 6.07
N TYR A 194 -17.48 -16.61 7.39
CA TYR A 194 -18.27 -15.90 8.40
C TYR A 194 -17.29 -15.34 9.44
N PRO A 195 -16.75 -14.12 9.22
CA PRO A 195 -15.72 -13.57 10.07
C PRO A 195 -16.14 -13.45 11.54
N VAL A 196 -15.21 -13.77 12.42
CA VAL A 196 -15.32 -13.59 13.86
C VAL A 196 -15.02 -12.12 14.17
N SER A 197 -15.92 -11.46 14.89
CA SER A 197 -15.70 -10.10 15.39
C SER A 197 -14.72 -10.09 16.55
N SER A 198 -14.16 -8.91 16.85
CA SER A 198 -13.30 -8.75 18.02
C SER A 198 -14.03 -9.12 19.31
N GLN A 199 -15.32 -8.79 19.46
CA GLN A 199 -16.07 -9.15 20.67
C GLN A 199 -16.18 -10.66 20.84
N GLU A 200 -16.51 -11.39 19.77
CA GLU A 200 -16.64 -12.85 19.85
C GLU A 200 -15.32 -13.53 20.17
N PHE A 201 -14.21 -13.02 19.64
CA PHE A 201 -12.88 -13.53 19.97
C PHE A 201 -12.52 -13.33 21.44
N TYR A 202 -12.87 -12.16 22.01
CA TYR A 202 -12.74 -11.90 23.44
C TYR A 202 -13.59 -12.88 24.28
N ASP A 203 -14.81 -13.15 23.84
CA ASP A 203 -15.72 -14.13 24.45
C ASP A 203 -15.27 -15.59 24.24
N GLY A 204 -14.25 -15.84 23.42
CA GLY A 204 -13.81 -17.18 23.02
C GLY A 204 -14.77 -17.91 22.06
N LYS A 205 -15.71 -17.20 21.45
CA LYS A 205 -16.68 -17.70 20.46
C LYS A 205 -16.08 -17.63 19.06
N THR A 206 -15.22 -18.59 18.72
CA THR A 206 -14.47 -18.57 17.44
C THR A 206 -15.02 -19.54 16.40
N LYS A 207 -16.21 -20.09 16.63
CA LYS A 207 -16.89 -20.97 15.66
C LYS A 207 -17.57 -20.10 14.60
N PRO A 208 -17.47 -20.44 13.30
CA PRO A 208 -18.22 -19.75 12.25
C PRO A 208 -19.72 -19.79 12.53
N ASP A 209 -20.39 -18.65 12.33
CA ASP A 209 -21.83 -18.51 12.49
C ASP A 209 -22.47 -18.23 11.12
N PRO A 210 -23.15 -19.22 10.51
CA PRO A 210 -23.81 -19.07 9.22
C PRO A 210 -24.97 -18.06 9.20
N ALA A 211 -25.43 -17.59 10.37
CA ALA A 211 -26.42 -16.50 10.43
C ALA A 211 -25.83 -15.14 10.03
N LYS A 212 -24.50 -15.01 9.99
CA LYS A 212 -23.82 -13.79 9.54
C LYS A 212 -23.78 -13.67 8.02
N PRO A 213 -23.61 -12.45 7.48
CA PRO A 213 -23.35 -12.25 6.07
C PRO A 213 -22.13 -13.08 5.60
N PHE A 214 -22.31 -13.81 4.51
CA PHE A 214 -21.22 -14.54 3.87
C PHE A 214 -20.18 -13.56 3.32
N PHE A 215 -18.91 -13.85 3.60
CA PHE A 215 -17.77 -13.07 3.16
C PHE A 215 -16.88 -13.93 2.27
N ASN A 216 -16.91 -13.67 0.96
CA ASN A 216 -15.98 -14.34 0.05
C ASN A 216 -14.58 -13.74 0.20
N TYR A 217 -13.78 -14.31 1.09
CA TYR A 217 -12.41 -13.83 1.32
C TYR A 217 -11.51 -14.01 0.08
N ALA A 218 -11.73 -15.04 -0.75
CA ALA A 218 -10.89 -15.27 -1.93
C ALA A 218 -11.09 -14.16 -2.97
N ASP A 219 -12.34 -13.80 -3.26
CA ASP A 219 -12.67 -12.67 -4.13
C ASP A 219 -12.18 -11.35 -3.54
N SER A 220 -12.34 -11.19 -2.22
CA SER A 220 -11.91 -9.98 -1.53
C SER A 220 -10.39 -9.81 -1.56
N ILE A 221 -9.60 -10.89 -1.44
CA ILE A 221 -8.15 -10.86 -1.60
C ILE A 221 -7.80 -10.52 -3.06
N ALA A 222 -8.46 -11.14 -4.04
CA ALA A 222 -8.20 -10.84 -5.46
C ALA A 222 -8.55 -9.39 -5.85
N ALA A 223 -9.56 -8.80 -5.22
CA ALA A 223 -9.89 -7.38 -5.36
C ALA A 223 -8.84 -6.50 -4.66
N PHE A 224 -8.46 -6.85 -3.44
CA PHE A 224 -7.46 -6.17 -2.63
C PHE A 224 -6.09 -6.09 -3.32
N GLU A 225 -5.66 -7.16 -4.01
CA GLU A 225 -4.42 -7.20 -4.78
C GLU A 225 -4.36 -6.18 -5.93
N LYS A 226 -5.51 -5.65 -6.37
CA LYS A 226 -5.62 -4.69 -7.48
C LYS A 226 -5.82 -3.24 -7.00
N GLN A 227 -5.92 -3.03 -5.69
CA GLN A 227 -6.20 -1.71 -5.12
C GLN A 227 -4.96 -0.81 -5.17
N ASP A 228 -5.18 0.48 -5.40
CA ASP A 228 -4.18 1.48 -5.09
C ASP A 228 -3.99 1.61 -3.57
N ARG A 229 -2.92 2.30 -3.17
CA ARG A 229 -2.53 2.43 -1.76
C ARG A 229 -3.62 3.05 -0.89
N ILE A 230 -4.35 4.06 -1.38
CA ILE A 230 -5.38 4.73 -0.58
C ILE A 230 -6.63 3.85 -0.42
N SER A 231 -7.03 3.15 -1.48
CA SER A 231 -8.14 2.18 -1.45
C SER A 231 -7.82 1.02 -0.51
N TYR A 232 -6.57 0.53 -0.55
CA TYR A 232 -6.06 -0.48 0.38
C TYR A 232 -6.26 -0.05 1.84
N TYR A 233 -5.79 1.15 2.22
CA TYR A 233 -5.88 1.61 3.61
C TYR A 233 -7.32 1.90 4.02
N THR A 234 -8.11 2.49 3.11
CA THR A 234 -9.52 2.80 3.35
C THR A 234 -10.33 1.55 3.62
N GLU A 235 -10.17 0.51 2.80
CA GLU A 235 -10.89 -0.74 2.99
C GLU A 235 -10.40 -1.54 4.20
N ALA A 236 -9.09 -1.54 4.48
CA ALA A 236 -8.56 -2.14 5.70
C ALA A 236 -9.11 -1.46 6.97
N ALA A 237 -9.18 -0.12 6.98
CA ALA A 237 -9.75 0.64 8.09
C ALA A 237 -11.24 0.33 8.29
N ARG A 238 -12.02 0.32 7.20
CA ARG A 238 -13.44 -0.02 7.22
C ARG A 238 -13.67 -1.43 7.77
N ARG A 239 -12.85 -2.40 7.34
CA ARG A 239 -12.96 -3.79 7.83
C ARG A 239 -12.60 -3.91 9.31
N LEU A 240 -11.54 -3.24 9.76
CA LEU A 240 -11.15 -3.19 11.16
C LEU A 240 -12.26 -2.56 12.04
N GLU A 241 -12.86 -1.46 11.60
CA GLU A 241 -14.00 -0.83 12.29
C GLU A 241 -15.21 -1.77 12.35
N THR A 242 -15.52 -2.45 11.24
CA THR A 242 -16.64 -3.41 11.15
C THR A 242 -16.43 -4.61 12.09
N ALA A 243 -15.21 -5.13 12.21
CA ALA A 243 -14.89 -6.19 13.16
C ALA A 243 -14.97 -5.73 14.63
N GLY A 244 -14.90 -4.42 14.86
CA GLY A 244 -14.95 -3.78 16.17
C GLY A 244 -13.56 -3.53 16.76
N VAL A 245 -13.31 -2.29 17.16
CA VAL A 245 -12.07 -1.89 17.86
C VAL A 245 -12.25 -2.14 19.36
N LYS A 246 -11.45 -3.03 19.94
CA LYS A 246 -11.65 -3.53 21.32
C LYS A 246 -10.47 -3.33 22.27
N ASN A 247 -9.28 -3.07 21.74
CA ASN A 247 -8.08 -2.86 22.54
C ASN A 247 -7.18 -1.78 21.93
N SER A 248 -6.18 -1.35 22.71
CA SER A 248 -5.20 -0.36 22.29
C SER A 248 -4.55 -0.73 20.96
N MET A 249 -4.14 -1.98 20.77
CA MET A 249 -3.47 -2.41 19.53
C MET A 249 -4.37 -2.23 18.29
N SER A 250 -5.65 -2.60 18.39
CA SER A 250 -6.63 -2.39 17.31
C SER A 250 -6.93 -0.92 17.08
N PHE A 251 -6.92 -0.10 18.13
CA PHE A 251 -7.09 1.34 18.04
C PHE A 251 -5.89 1.99 17.36
N ASP A 252 -4.68 1.66 17.78
CA ASP A 252 -3.42 2.15 17.24
C ASP A 252 -3.30 1.80 15.76
N ARG A 253 -3.67 0.56 15.39
CA ARG A 253 -3.72 0.16 13.97
C ARG A 253 -4.72 1.00 13.18
N LEU A 254 -5.91 1.26 13.72
CA LEU A 254 -6.89 2.10 13.04
C LEU A 254 -6.38 3.55 12.86
N GLN A 255 -5.73 4.12 13.88
CA GLN A 255 -5.13 5.46 13.78
C GLN A 255 -4.01 5.50 12.73
N TYR A 256 -3.16 4.47 12.67
CA TYR A 256 -2.15 4.34 11.62
C TYR A 256 -2.79 4.36 10.22
N LEU A 257 -3.82 3.53 9.99
CA LEU A 257 -4.50 3.49 8.68
C LEU A 257 -5.12 4.84 8.31
N ARG A 258 -5.79 5.51 9.27
CA ARG A 258 -6.39 6.84 9.06
C ARG A 258 -5.34 7.90 8.73
N ARG A 259 -4.20 7.89 9.44
CA ARG A 259 -3.09 8.81 9.18
C ARG A 259 -2.52 8.60 7.77
N GLU A 260 -2.36 7.35 7.34
CA GLU A 260 -1.86 7.06 5.99
C GLU A 260 -2.83 7.54 4.90
N ILE A 261 -4.14 7.39 5.11
CA ILE A 261 -5.18 7.94 4.22
C ILE A 261 -5.08 9.46 4.15
N GLU A 262 -4.89 10.13 5.29
CA GLU A 262 -4.76 11.59 5.38
C GLU A 262 -3.49 12.08 4.66
N ILE A 263 -2.35 11.44 4.89
CA ILE A 263 -1.08 11.77 4.22
C ILE A 263 -1.23 11.64 2.70
N ASP A 264 -1.87 10.57 2.22
CA ASP A 264 -2.06 10.38 0.78
C ASP A 264 -2.98 11.46 0.19
N ALA A 265 -4.08 11.79 0.89
CA ALA A 265 -4.97 12.88 0.50
C ALA A 265 -4.25 14.24 0.44
N GLN A 266 -3.41 14.55 1.43
CA GLN A 266 -2.61 15.78 1.44
C GLN A 266 -1.58 15.81 0.30
N ASN A 267 -0.87 14.69 0.07
CA ASN A 267 0.08 14.59 -1.05
C ASN A 267 -0.61 14.74 -2.41
N ASN A 268 -1.82 14.19 -2.56
CA ASN A 268 -2.63 14.32 -3.78
C ASN A 268 -3.01 15.79 -4.04
N ILE A 269 -3.46 16.51 -3.00
CA ILE A 269 -3.75 17.95 -3.05
C ILE A 269 -2.51 18.71 -3.53
N VAL A 270 -1.37 18.52 -2.88
CA VAL A 270 -0.13 19.23 -3.19
C VAL A 270 0.33 18.93 -4.61
N TYR A 271 0.33 17.66 -5.03
CA TYR A 271 0.76 17.23 -6.36
C TYR A 271 -0.10 17.86 -7.47
N HIS A 272 -1.43 17.84 -7.31
CA HIS A 272 -2.33 18.39 -8.32
C HIS A 272 -2.31 19.91 -8.34
N TYR A 273 -2.28 20.57 -7.18
CA TYR A 273 -2.22 22.02 -7.10
C TYR A 273 -0.93 22.57 -7.69
N ASN A 274 0.23 22.03 -7.31
CA ASN A 274 1.53 22.45 -7.86
C ASN A 274 1.62 22.15 -9.36
N GLY A 275 1.06 21.02 -9.80
CA GLY A 275 0.95 20.73 -11.23
C GLY A 275 0.06 21.74 -11.97
N ALA A 276 -1.04 22.19 -11.39
CA ALA A 276 -1.90 23.21 -11.97
C ALA A 276 -1.18 24.56 -12.04
N LEU A 277 -0.46 24.95 -10.99
CA LEU A 277 0.37 26.16 -10.97
C LEU A 277 1.45 26.14 -12.06
N ALA A 278 2.16 25.02 -12.21
CA ALA A 278 3.16 24.88 -13.27
C ALA A 278 2.55 25.04 -14.67
N ARG A 279 1.40 24.40 -14.93
CA ARG A 279 0.65 24.54 -16.19
C ARG A 279 0.17 25.97 -16.42
N TYR A 280 -0.36 26.62 -15.40
CA TYR A 280 -0.76 28.03 -15.48
C TYR A 280 0.42 28.94 -15.83
N ASN A 281 1.59 28.75 -15.19
CA ASN A 281 2.78 29.53 -15.49
C ASN A 281 3.27 29.32 -16.93
N ASN A 282 3.22 28.09 -17.45
CA ASN A 282 3.52 27.82 -18.86
C ASN A 282 2.56 28.59 -19.78
N ALA A 283 1.25 28.59 -19.47
CA ALA A 283 0.27 29.35 -20.24
C ALA A 283 0.54 30.85 -20.21
N VAL A 284 0.90 31.40 -19.04
CA VAL A 284 1.29 32.82 -18.90
C VAL A 284 2.49 33.13 -19.78
N ASN A 285 3.52 32.28 -19.76
CA ASN A 285 4.73 32.47 -20.57
C ASN A 285 4.42 32.42 -22.07
N ALA A 286 3.70 31.38 -22.53
CA ALA A 286 3.29 31.25 -23.92
C ALA A 286 2.43 32.44 -24.38
N PHE A 287 1.54 32.94 -23.50
CA PHE A 287 0.70 34.08 -23.83
C PHE A 287 1.53 35.37 -23.89
N ASN A 288 2.49 35.56 -22.99
CA ASN A 288 3.41 36.69 -23.04
C ASN A 288 4.26 36.66 -24.32
N ASP A 289 4.72 35.49 -24.76
CA ASP A 289 5.45 35.34 -26.02
C ASP A 289 4.58 35.71 -27.22
N TYR A 290 3.32 35.28 -27.23
CA TYR A 290 2.33 35.72 -28.22
C TYR A 290 2.15 37.24 -28.19
N ILE A 291 1.91 37.83 -27.02
CA ILE A 291 1.70 39.28 -26.88
C ILE A 291 2.93 40.07 -27.31
N ASN A 292 4.14 39.60 -26.99
CA ASN A 292 5.39 40.21 -27.46
C ASN A 292 5.50 40.17 -28.99
N PHE A 293 5.10 39.06 -29.61
CA PHE A 293 5.10 38.93 -31.06
C PHE A 293 4.00 39.78 -31.72
N TYR A 294 2.81 39.84 -31.11
CA TYR A 294 1.70 40.72 -31.48
C TYR A 294 2.11 42.20 -31.43
N ASN A 295 2.79 42.63 -30.36
CA ASN A 295 3.28 44.00 -30.20
C ASN A 295 4.34 44.36 -31.25
N LYS A 296 5.07 43.37 -31.76
CA LYS A 296 5.99 43.50 -32.92
C LYS A 296 5.28 43.36 -34.26
N GLN A 297 3.95 43.38 -34.29
CA GLN A 297 3.11 43.22 -35.48
C GLN A 297 3.45 41.95 -36.26
N PHE A 298 3.73 40.87 -35.53
CA PHE A 298 4.15 39.57 -36.05
C PHE A 298 5.41 39.63 -36.94
N LYS A 299 6.46 40.30 -36.43
CA LYS A 299 7.79 40.35 -37.06
C LYS A 299 8.84 39.58 -36.26
N PRO A 300 9.64 38.70 -36.92
CA PRO A 300 9.63 38.34 -38.35
C PRO A 300 8.36 37.60 -38.79
N GLU A 301 8.05 37.60 -40.08
CA GLU A 301 6.82 36.98 -40.60
C GLU A 301 6.78 35.47 -40.30
N ARG A 302 5.62 35.01 -39.83
CA ARG A 302 5.29 33.60 -39.60
C ARG A 302 3.97 33.28 -40.30
N SER A 303 3.75 32.00 -40.60
CA SER A 303 2.47 31.54 -41.15
C SER A 303 1.33 31.72 -40.16
N ASP A 304 0.11 31.81 -40.68
CA ASP A 304 -1.11 31.93 -39.86
C ASP A 304 -1.24 30.74 -38.88
N THR A 305 -0.85 29.53 -39.33
CA THR A 305 -0.83 28.32 -38.50
C THR A 305 0.16 28.44 -37.34
N GLU A 306 1.36 28.99 -37.57
CA GLU A 306 2.36 29.20 -36.52
C GLU A 306 1.89 30.25 -35.50
N ILE A 307 1.24 31.33 -35.96
CA ILE A 307 0.67 32.37 -35.07
C ILE A 307 -0.46 31.78 -34.23
N GLN A 308 -1.36 31.01 -34.84
CA GLN A 308 -2.47 30.35 -34.17
C GLN A 308 -1.99 29.35 -33.12
N ALA A 309 -0.94 28.57 -33.44
CA ALA A 309 -0.38 27.56 -32.56
C ALA A 309 0.09 28.15 -31.21
N MET A 310 0.62 29.38 -31.20
CA MET A 310 1.04 30.06 -29.96
C MET A 310 -0.12 30.23 -28.97
N LEU A 311 -1.32 30.58 -29.45
CA LEU A 311 -2.51 30.69 -28.59
C LEU A 311 -3.16 29.33 -28.28
N THR A 312 -3.03 28.35 -29.18
CA THR A 312 -3.49 26.98 -28.92
C THR A 312 -2.67 26.30 -27.82
N GLU A 313 -1.37 26.58 -27.73
CA GLU A 313 -0.52 26.14 -26.62
C GLU A 313 -1.01 26.72 -25.28
N CYS A 314 -1.30 28.03 -25.26
CA CYS A 314 -1.85 28.69 -24.07
C CYS A 314 -3.15 28.04 -23.60
N SER A 315 -4.13 27.85 -24.49
CA SER A 315 -5.43 27.27 -24.14
C SER A 315 -5.30 25.81 -23.69
N THR A 316 -4.36 25.06 -24.27
CA THR A 316 -4.06 23.68 -23.87
C THR A 316 -3.51 23.62 -22.44
N GLU A 317 -2.53 24.45 -22.10
CA GLU A 317 -1.96 24.50 -20.76
C GLU A 317 -3.01 24.94 -19.72
N LEU A 318 -3.87 25.92 -20.03
CA LEU A 318 -4.96 26.36 -19.14
C LEU A 318 -6.01 25.27 -18.90
N LYS A 319 -6.38 24.53 -19.95
CA LYS A 319 -7.27 23.37 -19.82
C LYS A 319 -6.65 22.31 -18.91
N GLN A 320 -5.39 21.97 -19.12
CA GLN A 320 -4.68 20.99 -18.29
C GLN A 320 -4.51 21.46 -16.83
N ALA A 321 -4.32 22.77 -16.60
CA ALA A 321 -4.32 23.33 -15.25
C ALA A 321 -5.66 23.11 -14.55
N THR A 322 -6.77 23.40 -15.25
CA THR A 322 -8.14 23.17 -14.74
C THR A 322 -8.39 21.69 -14.43
N GLU A 323 -8.06 20.79 -15.36
CA GLU A 323 -8.22 19.34 -15.17
C GLU A 323 -7.42 18.80 -13.98
N ARG A 324 -6.28 19.42 -13.65
CA ARG A 324 -5.53 19.05 -12.43
C ARG A 324 -6.27 19.48 -11.17
N LEU A 325 -6.83 20.70 -11.14
CA LEU A 325 -7.62 21.16 -10.00
C LEU A 325 -8.88 20.32 -9.78
N ASP A 326 -9.49 19.80 -10.86
CA ASP A 326 -10.66 18.90 -10.77
C ASP A 326 -10.34 17.54 -10.14
N LYS A 327 -9.06 17.13 -10.15
CA LYS A 327 -8.62 15.87 -9.50
C LYS A 327 -8.46 15.99 -7.99
N ILE A 328 -8.43 17.21 -7.45
CA ILE A 328 -8.33 17.44 -6.00
C ILE A 328 -9.68 17.12 -5.35
N LYS A 329 -9.66 16.18 -4.40
CA LYS A 329 -10.85 15.74 -3.66
C LYS A 329 -10.78 16.17 -2.19
N LYS A 330 -11.91 16.62 -1.64
CA LYS A 330 -12.08 16.98 -0.22
C LYS A 330 -10.98 17.91 0.34
N PRO A 331 -10.67 19.05 -0.31
CA PRO A 331 -9.72 20.02 0.23
C PRO A 331 -10.22 20.59 1.56
N ASP A 332 -9.30 20.96 2.45
CA ASP A 332 -9.63 21.76 3.63
C ASP A 332 -10.02 23.21 3.24
N ALA A 333 -10.41 24.02 4.22
CA ALA A 333 -10.87 25.39 3.98
C ALA A 333 -9.79 26.28 3.33
N ASN A 334 -8.54 26.16 3.77
CA ASN A 334 -7.43 26.96 3.25
C ASN A 334 -7.13 26.58 1.80
N THR A 335 -7.05 25.28 1.53
CA THR A 335 -6.84 24.71 0.19
C THR A 335 -7.98 25.07 -0.74
N THR A 336 -9.23 25.08 -0.26
CA THR A 336 -10.40 25.50 -1.04
C THR A 336 -10.26 26.95 -1.51
N THR A 337 -9.80 27.85 -0.65
CA THR A 337 -9.51 29.25 -1.01
C THR A 337 -8.41 29.34 -2.08
N LEU A 338 -7.32 28.57 -1.92
CA LEU A 338 -6.22 28.53 -2.90
C LEU A 338 -6.69 28.03 -4.28
N ILE A 339 -7.48 26.96 -4.32
CA ILE A 339 -8.04 26.40 -5.55
C ILE A 339 -8.97 27.42 -6.21
N THR A 340 -9.84 28.08 -5.44
CA THR A 340 -10.76 29.09 -5.95
C THR A 340 -10.00 30.26 -6.58
N GLY A 341 -8.96 30.75 -5.90
CA GLY A 341 -8.09 31.80 -6.43
C GLY A 341 -7.37 31.39 -7.72
N MET A 342 -6.83 30.17 -7.77
CA MET A 342 -6.19 29.64 -8.98
C MET A 342 -7.18 29.50 -10.14
N ARG A 343 -8.39 28.97 -9.90
CA ARG A 343 -9.44 28.86 -10.94
C ARG A 343 -9.81 30.22 -11.51
N LYS A 344 -9.90 31.25 -10.65
CA LYS A 344 -10.15 32.61 -11.10
C LYS A 344 -9.03 33.11 -12.01
N GLN A 345 -7.76 32.94 -11.62
CA GLN A 345 -6.61 33.33 -12.45
C GLN A 345 -6.58 32.62 -13.81
N ILE A 346 -6.88 31.32 -13.82
CA ILE A 346 -7.02 30.53 -15.06
C ILE A 346 -8.17 31.07 -15.92
N GLY A 347 -9.32 31.36 -15.33
CA GLY A 347 -10.48 31.92 -16.02
C GLY A 347 -10.17 33.29 -16.64
N ASP A 348 -9.57 34.19 -15.87
CA ASP A 348 -9.20 35.54 -16.32
C ASP A 348 -8.22 35.48 -17.50
N LEU A 349 -7.21 34.60 -17.47
CA LEU A 349 -6.29 34.42 -18.59
C LEU A 349 -6.96 33.72 -19.79
N SER A 350 -7.84 32.75 -19.55
CA SER A 350 -8.58 32.05 -20.61
C SER A 350 -9.44 33.04 -21.41
N THR A 351 -10.11 33.98 -20.75
CA THR A 351 -10.87 35.05 -21.42
C THR A 351 -9.97 35.87 -22.35
N ARG A 352 -8.80 36.31 -21.86
CA ARG A 352 -7.85 37.09 -22.66
C ARG A 352 -7.29 36.31 -23.84
N VAL A 353 -7.01 35.02 -23.67
CA VAL A 353 -6.58 34.14 -24.76
C VAL A 353 -7.68 34.02 -25.82
N ASN A 354 -8.93 33.82 -25.41
CA ASN A 354 -10.07 33.70 -26.33
C ASN A 354 -10.30 34.99 -27.13
N GLU A 355 -10.23 36.16 -26.49
CA GLU A 355 -10.30 37.46 -27.18
C GLU A 355 -9.22 37.59 -28.27
N GLN A 356 -7.99 37.13 -28.00
CA GLN A 356 -6.92 37.13 -29.00
C GLN A 356 -7.13 36.11 -30.11
N GLN A 357 -7.70 34.94 -29.81
CA GLN A 357 -8.05 33.93 -30.83
C GLN A 357 -9.16 34.45 -31.76
N GLU A 358 -10.17 35.13 -31.23
CA GLU A 358 -11.20 35.79 -32.03
C GLU A 358 -10.61 36.91 -32.90
N TRP A 359 -9.67 37.69 -32.36
CA TRP A 359 -8.96 38.71 -33.12
C TRP A 359 -8.15 38.09 -34.27
N LEU A 360 -7.41 37.00 -34.01
CA LEU A 360 -6.66 36.26 -35.04
C LEU A 360 -7.56 35.72 -36.15
N THR A 361 -8.72 35.18 -35.77
CA THR A 361 -9.72 34.70 -36.73
C THR A 361 -10.08 35.79 -37.74
N LYS A 362 -10.31 37.03 -37.26
CA LYS A 362 -10.54 38.20 -38.13
C LYS A 362 -9.28 38.58 -38.92
N TYR A 363 -8.12 38.58 -38.29
CA TYR A 363 -6.83 38.92 -38.91
C TYR A 363 -6.50 38.03 -40.11
N PHE A 364 -6.69 36.71 -39.99
CA PHE A 364 -6.34 35.75 -41.04
C PHE A 364 -7.20 35.91 -42.30
N THR A 365 -8.45 36.40 -42.18
CA THR A 365 -9.32 36.68 -43.34
C THR A 365 -8.88 37.87 -44.19
N LYS A 366 -7.97 38.72 -43.70
CA LYS A 366 -7.56 39.94 -44.41
C LYS A 366 -6.32 39.70 -45.27
N GLY A 367 -6.25 40.40 -46.41
CA GLY A 367 -5.03 40.52 -47.20
C GLY A 367 -3.98 41.42 -46.53
N ARG A 368 -2.78 41.52 -47.13
CA ARG A 368 -1.60 42.20 -46.55
C ARG A 368 -1.87 43.63 -46.04
N SER A 369 -2.56 44.45 -46.81
CA SER A 369 -2.89 45.83 -46.42
C SER A 369 -3.89 45.88 -45.25
N GLY A 370 -4.94 45.05 -45.30
CA GLY A 370 -5.94 44.94 -44.24
C GLY A 370 -5.39 44.39 -42.93
N ARG A 371 -4.38 43.50 -42.99
CA ARG A 371 -3.66 43.02 -41.80
C ARG A 371 -2.87 44.13 -41.11
N ARG A 372 -2.23 45.02 -41.88
CA ARG A 372 -1.49 46.17 -41.32
C ARG A 372 -2.41 47.16 -40.62
N SER A 373 -3.59 47.44 -41.18
CA SER A 373 -4.52 48.40 -40.58
C SER A 373 -5.11 47.93 -39.25
N MET A 374 -5.17 46.62 -38.98
CA MET A 374 -5.66 46.09 -37.70
C MET A 374 -4.79 46.42 -36.49
N PHE A 375 -3.54 46.82 -36.69
CA PHE A 375 -2.63 47.26 -35.61
C PHE A 375 -2.67 48.77 -35.37
N VAL A 376 -3.31 49.54 -36.26
CA VAL A 376 -3.36 51.00 -36.15
C VAL A 376 -4.61 51.38 -35.36
N LYS A 377 -4.42 52.00 -34.19
CA LYS A 377 -5.53 52.70 -33.52
C LYS A 377 -5.83 53.97 -34.32
N TYR A 378 -7.03 54.06 -34.90
CA TYR A 378 -7.49 55.33 -35.46
C TYR A 378 -7.70 56.32 -34.31
N THR A 379 -7.11 57.50 -34.40
CA THR A 379 -7.47 58.63 -33.54
C THR A 379 -8.05 59.73 -34.42
N TRP A 380 -9.23 60.21 -34.07
CA TRP A 380 -9.84 61.38 -34.71
C TRP A 380 -9.90 62.49 -33.66
N PHE A 381 -9.20 63.60 -33.90
CA PHE A 381 -9.04 64.71 -32.94
C PHE A 381 -8.63 64.29 -31.52
N GLY A 382 -7.66 63.37 -31.40
CA GLY A 382 -7.11 62.95 -30.10
C GLY A 382 -8.01 61.98 -29.31
N VAL A 383 -9.18 61.62 -29.84
CA VAL A 383 -10.04 60.57 -29.27
C VAL A 383 -9.77 59.25 -29.99
N PRO A 384 -9.47 58.15 -29.27
CA PRO A 384 -9.37 56.83 -29.89
C PRO A 384 -10.71 56.43 -30.52
N LEU A 385 -10.71 56.12 -31.81
CA LEU A 385 -11.81 55.43 -32.49
C LEU A 385 -11.57 53.93 -32.36
N ASN A 386 -11.88 53.38 -31.18
CA ASN A 386 -12.09 51.95 -30.95
C ASN A 386 -13.27 51.77 -30.01
#